data_AF-A0A950TB67-F1
#
_entry.id   AF-A0A950TB67-F1
#
_cell.length_a   1.000
_cell.length_b   1.000
_cell.length_c   1.000
_cell.angle_alpha   90.00
_cell.angle_beta   90.00
_cell.angle_gamma   90.00
#
_symmetry.space_group_name_H-M   'P 1'
#
loop_
_entity.id
_entity.type
_entity.pdbx_description
1 polymer ?
#
loop_
_entity_poly.entity_id
_entity_poly.type
_entity_poly.pdbx_seq_one_letter_code
_entity_poly.pdbx_strand_id
1 'polypeptide(L)'
;MNARRITTYQLDHDSLTTTNPRRDARQYSGPRRELILWFLLAALLFMLLADAAYAANRGSSTHTRSVDAGVPTYNIDAICRGAASIAHVLETTAPDNAQNCRQDERGARQQLLQQWTQFDAADRVMCDGAAQSGTVEPTYTELMTCLEVARDNRDKTTHVAQRPDQSHQATAGGASPAQGAAPIRNALAGR
;
A
#
# COMPACT_ATOMS: atom_id res chain seq x y z
N MET A 1 -19.85 90.83 28.82
CA MET A 1 -19.49 90.72 27.39
C MET A 1 -18.00 90.44 27.26
N ASN A 2 -17.69 89.35 26.55
CA ASN A 2 -16.47 89.09 25.75
C ASN A 2 -15.18 88.75 26.53
N ALA A 3 -14.97 87.48 26.90
CA ALA A 3 -14.47 86.35 26.09
C ALA A 3 -12.93 86.33 25.97
N ARG A 4 -12.30 85.48 26.81
CA ARG A 4 -10.88 85.15 26.75
C ARG A 4 -10.61 84.21 25.57
N ARG A 5 -9.51 84.51 24.87
CA ARG A 5 -8.94 83.78 23.76
C ARG A 5 -8.35 82.46 24.28
N ILE A 6 -8.95 81.33 23.91
CA ILE A 6 -8.39 79.99 24.15
C ILE A 6 -8.12 79.38 22.78
N THR A 7 -6.84 79.14 22.52
CA THR A 7 -6.31 78.48 21.33
C THR A 7 -6.76 77.03 21.34
N THR A 8 -7.83 76.71 20.61
CA THR A 8 -8.26 75.34 20.39
C THR A 8 -7.41 74.73 19.29
N TYR A 9 -6.60 73.74 19.67
CA TYR A 9 -5.92 72.82 18.78
C TYR A 9 -6.93 72.24 17.77
N GLN A 10 -6.73 72.50 16.47
CA GLN A 10 -7.41 71.76 15.42
C GLN A 10 -6.78 70.37 15.33
N LEU A 11 -7.56 69.36 15.70
CA LEU A 11 -7.34 67.98 15.28
C LEU A 11 -8.08 67.80 13.96
N ASP A 12 -7.32 67.87 12.87
CA ASP A 12 -7.76 67.48 11.53
C ASP A 12 -8.25 66.03 11.55
N HIS A 13 -9.56 65.86 11.43
CA HIS A 13 -10.22 64.57 11.17
C HIS A 13 -10.24 64.34 9.65
N ASP A 14 -9.08 64.14 9.05
CA ASP A 14 -8.97 63.79 7.64
C ASP A 14 -8.19 62.49 7.49
N SER A 15 -8.89 61.37 7.59
CA SER A 15 -8.49 60.04 7.08
C SER A 15 -9.65 59.04 7.22
N LEU A 16 -10.81 59.31 6.63
CA LEU A 16 -11.76 58.25 6.28
C LEU A 16 -11.29 57.60 4.97
N THR A 17 -10.18 56.87 5.04
CA THR A 17 -9.80 55.93 3.98
C THR A 17 -10.79 54.77 4.00
N THR A 18 -11.80 54.86 3.14
CA THR A 18 -12.61 53.72 2.72
C THR A 18 -11.68 52.73 2.02
N THR A 19 -11.10 51.80 2.77
CA THR A 19 -10.41 50.62 2.22
C THR A 19 -11.48 49.63 1.76
N ASN A 20 -11.74 49.63 0.45
CA ASN A 20 -12.57 48.66 -0.23
C ASN A 20 -11.85 47.29 -0.25
N PRO A 21 -12.34 46.24 0.43
CA PRO A 21 -11.66 44.95 0.51
C PRO A 21 -11.70 44.13 -0.81
N ARG A 22 -12.28 44.66 -1.90
CA ARG A 22 -12.37 43.94 -3.19
C ARG A 22 -11.15 44.11 -4.11
N ARG A 23 -10.12 44.89 -3.74
CA ARG A 23 -8.95 45.12 -4.61
C ARG A 23 -7.69 44.32 -4.25
N ASP A 24 -7.78 43.39 -3.31
CA ASP A 24 -6.68 42.45 -3.01
C ASP A 24 -6.90 41.06 -3.61
N ALA A 25 -7.83 40.92 -4.55
CA ALA A 25 -7.77 39.87 -5.56
C ALA A 25 -6.75 40.26 -6.66
N ARG A 26 -5.49 40.53 -6.29
CA ARG A 26 -4.39 40.45 -7.26
C ARG A 26 -4.19 38.99 -7.61
N GLN A 27 -5.03 38.51 -8.51
CA GLN A 27 -4.62 37.86 -9.75
C GLN A 27 -3.18 37.30 -9.75
N TYR A 28 -2.94 36.19 -9.05
CA TYR A 28 -1.79 35.34 -9.34
C TYR A 28 -2.13 34.48 -10.58
N SER A 29 -2.12 35.12 -11.74
CA SER A 29 -2.21 34.47 -13.06
C SER A 29 -0.80 34.26 -13.61
N GLY A 30 -0.04 33.38 -12.97
CA GLY A 30 1.20 32.84 -13.55
C GLY A 30 0.90 31.68 -14.52
N PRO A 31 1.80 31.34 -15.46
CA PRO A 31 1.62 30.24 -16.40
C PRO A 31 1.69 28.91 -15.64
N ARG A 32 0.52 28.45 -15.18
CA ARG A 32 0.38 27.32 -14.23
C ARG A 32 0.96 26.01 -14.76
N ARG A 33 1.07 25.84 -16.07
CA ARG A 33 1.51 24.60 -16.71
C ARG A 33 3.02 24.40 -16.64
N GLU A 34 3.79 25.46 -16.87
CA GLU A 34 5.26 25.41 -16.77
C GLU A 34 5.69 25.03 -15.35
N LEU A 35 5.15 25.72 -14.34
CA LEU A 35 5.50 25.44 -12.95
C LEU A 35 5.14 24.01 -12.55
N ILE A 36 3.96 23.51 -12.92
CA ILE A 36 3.57 22.12 -12.65
C ILE A 36 4.52 21.14 -13.36
N LEU A 37 4.89 21.40 -14.61
CA LEU A 37 5.85 20.56 -15.34
C LEU A 37 7.23 20.56 -14.68
N TRP A 38 7.72 21.71 -14.23
CA TRP A 38 8.98 21.83 -13.48
C TRP A 38 8.92 21.12 -12.13
N PHE A 39 7.80 21.20 -11.41
CA PHE A 39 7.61 20.46 -10.16
C PHE A 39 7.57 18.94 -10.39
N LEU A 40 6.90 18.47 -11.45
CA LEU A 40 6.85 17.05 -11.80
C LEU A 40 8.22 16.53 -12.26
N LEU A 41 8.96 17.31 -13.06
CA LEU A 41 10.33 16.98 -13.47
C LEU A 41 11.28 16.91 -12.27
N ALA A 42 11.21 17.87 -11.35
CA ALA A 42 12.02 17.87 -10.13
C ALA A 42 11.69 16.68 -9.23
N ALA A 43 10.41 16.33 -9.09
CA ALA A 43 9.97 15.17 -8.31
C ALA A 43 10.40 13.84 -8.92
N LEU A 44 10.30 13.69 -10.25
CA LEU A 44 10.78 12.51 -10.97
C LEU A 44 12.30 12.36 -10.88
N LEU A 45 13.04 13.47 -11.02
CA LEU A 45 14.49 13.48 -10.85
C LEU A 45 14.88 13.08 -9.42
N PHE A 46 14.17 13.60 -8.41
CA PHE A 46 14.41 13.26 -7.01
C PHE A 46 14.11 11.79 -6.70
N MET A 47 13.04 11.22 -7.26
CA MET A 47 12.74 9.79 -7.12
C MET A 47 13.77 8.90 -7.82
N LEU A 48 14.28 9.31 -8.99
CA LEU A 48 15.34 8.57 -9.72
C LEU A 48 16.71 8.66 -9.04
N LEU A 49 17.01 9.76 -8.34
CA LEU A 49 18.26 9.94 -7.60
C LEU A 49 18.25 9.31 -6.20
N ALA A 50 17.10 8.80 -5.74
CA ALA A 50 17.00 8.07 -4.47
C ALA A 50 17.35 6.57 -4.60
N ASP A 51 18.05 6.17 -5.67
CA ASP A 51 18.62 4.83 -5.87
C ASP A 51 19.97 4.70 -5.15
N ALA A 52 19.92 4.41 -3.83
CA ALA A 52 20.97 3.72 -3.07
C ALA A 52 20.63 3.62 -1.56
N ALA A 53 19.72 4.46 -1.04
CA ALA A 53 19.42 4.46 0.40
C ALA A 53 18.29 3.49 0.80
N TYR A 54 17.43 3.06 -0.13
CA TYR A 54 16.33 2.13 0.20
C TYR A 54 16.77 0.68 0.47
N ALA A 55 18.04 0.33 0.23
CA ALA A 55 18.57 -0.99 0.56
C ALA A 55 19.23 -1.07 1.96
N ALA A 56 19.41 0.05 2.68
CA ALA A 56 20.26 0.08 3.88
C ALA A 56 19.54 0.02 5.23
N ASN A 57 18.20 0.06 5.29
CA ASN A 57 17.49 0.14 6.57
C ASN A 57 16.64 -1.09 6.92
N ARG A 58 17.23 -2.29 6.83
CA ARG A 58 16.77 -3.47 7.62
C ARG A 58 17.51 -3.57 8.96
N GLY A 59 17.84 -2.43 9.56
CA GLY A 59 18.43 -2.34 10.90
C GLY A 59 17.43 -2.82 11.94
N SER A 60 17.74 -3.94 12.55
CA SER A 60 16.89 -4.76 13.39
C SER A 60 16.54 -4.06 14.71
N SER A 61 15.32 -3.54 14.80
CA SER A 61 14.67 -3.35 16.11
C SER A 61 13.89 -4.62 16.44
N THR A 62 14.58 -5.65 16.94
CA THR A 62 13.91 -6.82 17.51
C THR A 62 13.33 -6.44 18.86
N HIS A 63 12.20 -5.74 18.86
CA HIS A 63 11.26 -5.86 19.97
C HIS A 63 10.66 -7.26 19.84
N THR A 64 11.19 -8.22 20.58
CA THR A 64 10.54 -9.52 20.75
C THR A 64 9.27 -9.29 21.57
N ARG A 65 8.18 -8.91 20.91
CA ARG A 65 6.84 -9.05 21.45
C ARG A 65 6.51 -10.53 21.38
N SER A 66 6.45 -11.21 22.52
CA SER A 66 5.99 -12.60 22.54
C SER A 66 4.50 -12.62 22.22
N VAL A 67 4.16 -12.92 20.97
CA VAL A 67 2.78 -13.12 20.50
C VAL A 67 2.27 -14.54 20.86
N ASP A 68 3.02 -15.27 21.68
CA ASP A 68 2.61 -16.58 22.20
C ASP A 68 1.46 -16.51 23.22
N ALA A 69 1.13 -15.30 23.71
CA ALA A 69 0.08 -15.08 24.71
C ALA A 69 -1.37 -15.28 24.19
N GLY A 70 -1.56 -15.54 22.90
CA GLY A 70 -2.87 -15.81 22.29
C GLY A 70 -3.18 -14.88 21.11
N VAL A 71 -4.36 -15.06 20.52
CA VAL A 71 -4.83 -14.22 19.40
C VAL A 71 -4.89 -12.76 19.86
N PRO A 72 -4.33 -11.80 19.08
CA PRO A 72 -4.37 -10.39 19.43
C PRO A 72 -5.80 -9.84 19.52
N THR A 73 -5.95 -8.69 20.17
CA THR A 73 -7.26 -8.07 20.42
C THR A 73 -7.41 -6.78 19.61
N TYR A 74 -7.68 -6.92 18.31
CA TYR A 74 -8.00 -5.79 17.44
C TYR A 74 -9.44 -5.31 17.64
N ASN A 75 -9.63 -3.99 17.47
CA ASN A 75 -10.93 -3.35 17.62
C ASN A 75 -11.73 -3.39 16.31
N ILE A 76 -12.63 -4.37 16.20
CA ILE A 76 -13.47 -4.58 15.01
C ILE A 76 -14.30 -3.33 14.66
N ASP A 77 -14.80 -2.59 15.66
CA ASP A 77 -15.59 -1.39 15.40
C ASP A 77 -14.72 -0.22 14.90
N ALA A 78 -13.45 -0.14 15.30
CA ALA A 78 -12.51 0.84 14.75
C ALA A 78 -12.15 0.49 13.29
N ILE A 79 -11.78 -0.77 13.03
CA ILE A 79 -11.50 -1.30 11.69
C ILE A 79 -12.65 -0.98 10.72
N CYS A 80 -13.87 -1.36 11.08
CA CYS A 80 -15.01 -1.25 10.18
C CYS A 80 -15.55 0.18 10.03
N ARG A 81 -15.32 1.06 11.01
CA ARG A 81 -15.57 2.51 10.83
C ARG A 81 -14.57 3.11 9.84
N GLY A 82 -13.29 2.73 9.92
CA GLY A 82 -12.27 3.12 8.96
C GLY A 82 -12.65 2.73 7.52
N ALA A 83 -13.01 1.46 7.31
CA ALA A 83 -13.45 0.95 6.01
C ALA A 83 -14.68 1.71 5.45
N ALA A 84 -15.68 1.97 6.30
CA ALA A 84 -16.87 2.72 5.90
C ALA A 84 -16.53 4.18 5.51
N SER A 85 -15.57 4.81 6.20
CA SER A 85 -15.14 6.18 5.87
C SER A 85 -14.48 6.25 4.49
N ILE A 86 -13.67 5.24 4.13
CA ILE A 86 -13.02 5.16 2.81
C ILE A 86 -14.07 4.92 1.72
N ALA A 87 -15.03 4.01 1.93
CA ALA A 87 -16.11 3.76 0.98
C ALA A 87 -16.96 5.02 0.72
N HIS A 88 -17.22 5.82 1.76
CA HIS A 88 -17.92 7.09 1.63
C HIS A 88 -17.15 8.11 0.79
N VAL A 89 -15.84 8.23 1.00
CA VAL A 89 -14.96 9.10 0.18
C VAL A 89 -14.94 8.68 -1.29
N LEU A 90 -15.08 7.38 -1.55
CA LEU A 90 -15.11 6.82 -2.90
C LEU A 90 -16.53 6.81 -3.53
N GLU A 91 -17.54 7.40 -2.87
CA GLU A 91 -18.96 7.39 -3.28
C GLU A 91 -19.50 5.97 -3.60
N THR A 92 -18.89 4.94 -3.02
CA THR A 92 -19.37 3.55 -3.12
C THR A 92 -20.37 3.31 -1.99
N THR A 93 -21.60 3.78 -2.17
CA THR A 93 -22.69 3.58 -1.21
C THR A 93 -23.21 2.15 -1.27
N ALA A 94 -22.58 1.25 -0.52
CA ALA A 94 -23.24 0.03 -0.06
C ALA A 94 -23.57 0.21 1.43
N PRO A 95 -24.86 0.40 1.79
CA PRO A 95 -25.28 0.66 3.18
C PRO A 95 -24.93 -0.49 4.15
N ASP A 96 -24.55 -1.66 3.63
CA ASP A 96 -24.20 -2.85 4.39
C ASP A 96 -22.69 -3.03 4.65
N ASN A 97 -21.82 -2.15 4.14
CA ASN A 97 -20.36 -2.33 4.20
C ASN A 97 -19.81 -2.47 5.61
N ALA A 98 -20.28 -1.65 6.55
CA ALA A 98 -19.83 -1.71 7.94
C ALA A 98 -20.30 -2.99 8.65
N GLN A 99 -21.50 -3.49 8.30
CA GLN A 99 -22.03 -4.72 8.89
C GLN A 99 -21.33 -5.96 8.33
N ASN A 100 -21.11 -6.00 7.02
CA ASN A 100 -20.38 -7.09 6.35
C ASN A 100 -18.93 -7.14 6.88
N CYS A 101 -18.24 -6.00 6.95
CA CYS A 101 -16.92 -5.91 7.58
C CYS A 101 -16.92 -6.49 8.99
N ARG A 102 -17.89 -6.12 9.85
CA ARG A 102 -17.96 -6.67 11.21
C ARG A 102 -18.17 -8.18 11.23
N GLN A 103 -18.92 -8.73 10.28
CA GLN A 103 -19.13 -10.17 10.17
C GLN A 103 -17.85 -10.87 9.73
N ASP A 104 -17.18 -10.36 8.71
CA ASP A 104 -15.94 -10.92 8.16
C ASP A 104 -14.82 -10.90 9.22
N GLU A 105 -14.63 -9.77 9.90
CA GLU A 105 -13.62 -9.62 10.95
C GLU A 105 -13.89 -10.52 12.16
N ARG A 106 -15.16 -10.68 12.57
CA ARG A 106 -15.52 -11.63 13.63
C ARG A 106 -15.28 -13.07 13.20
N GLY A 107 -15.60 -13.41 11.95
CA GLY A 107 -15.36 -14.74 11.38
C GLY A 107 -13.87 -15.07 11.35
N ALA A 108 -13.05 -14.16 10.85
CA ALA A 108 -11.60 -14.32 10.83
C ALA A 108 -11.03 -14.48 12.25
N ARG A 109 -11.48 -13.67 13.22
CA ARG A 109 -11.09 -13.83 14.63
C ARG A 109 -11.47 -15.19 15.19
N GLN A 110 -12.66 -15.71 14.88
CA GLN A 110 -13.09 -17.02 15.33
C GLN A 110 -12.22 -18.14 14.76
N GLN A 111 -11.88 -18.07 13.48
CA GLN A 111 -10.97 -19.03 12.86
C GLN A 111 -9.57 -18.95 13.48
N LEU A 112 -9.06 -17.73 13.74
CA LEU A 112 -7.78 -17.54 14.43
C LEU A 112 -7.82 -18.20 15.81
N LEU A 113 -8.88 -18.02 16.59
CA LEU A 113 -9.01 -18.65 17.91
C LEU A 113 -8.95 -20.19 17.85
N GLN A 114 -9.44 -20.80 16.76
CA GLN A 114 -9.43 -22.26 16.58
C GLN A 114 -8.06 -22.78 16.13
N GLN A 115 -7.36 -22.01 15.31
CA GLN A 115 -6.14 -22.47 14.61
C GLN A 115 -4.86 -21.83 15.15
N TRP A 116 -4.95 -20.89 16.11
CA TRP A 116 -3.81 -20.08 16.56
C TRP A 116 -2.56 -20.89 16.87
N THR A 117 -2.71 -21.97 17.64
CA THR A 117 -1.60 -22.82 18.08
C THR A 117 -1.09 -23.75 16.98
N GLN A 118 -1.74 -23.81 15.82
CA GLN A 118 -1.31 -24.59 14.66
C GLN A 118 -0.34 -23.78 13.79
N PHE A 119 -0.33 -22.45 13.92
CA PHE A 119 0.64 -21.59 13.25
C PHE A 119 1.94 -21.52 14.05
N ASP A 120 3.07 -21.45 13.33
CA ASP A 120 4.38 -21.33 13.96
C ASP A 120 4.47 -20.05 14.81
N ALA A 121 5.19 -20.12 15.94
CA ALA A 121 5.35 -18.98 16.83
C ALA A 121 6.04 -17.78 16.15
N ALA A 122 7.02 -18.03 15.27
CA ALA A 122 7.70 -16.99 14.52
C ALA A 122 6.74 -16.32 13.53
N ASP A 123 5.89 -17.10 12.85
CA ASP A 123 4.89 -16.58 11.92
C ASP A 123 3.83 -15.74 12.65
N ARG A 124 3.39 -16.18 13.83
CA ARG A 124 2.48 -15.41 14.71
C ARG A 124 3.06 -14.03 15.05
N VAL A 125 4.33 -13.98 15.46
CA VAL A 125 5.01 -12.71 15.78
C VAL A 125 5.19 -11.83 14.53
N MET A 126 5.64 -12.44 13.43
CA MET A 126 5.89 -11.73 12.17
C MET A 126 4.60 -11.11 11.61
N CYS A 127 3.53 -11.91 11.50
CA CYS A 127 2.28 -11.46 10.91
C CYS A 127 1.53 -10.45 11.79
N ASP A 128 1.55 -10.62 13.13
CA ASP A 128 1.01 -9.62 14.06
C ASP A 128 1.77 -8.29 13.96
N GLY A 129 3.11 -8.36 13.89
CA GLY A 129 3.95 -7.19 13.68
C GLY A 129 3.70 -6.50 12.33
N ALA A 130 3.52 -7.28 11.27
CA ALA A 130 3.19 -6.77 9.94
C ALA A 130 1.85 -6.02 9.93
N ALA A 131 0.79 -6.64 10.48
CA ALA A 131 -0.53 -6.03 10.57
C ALA A 131 -0.52 -4.71 11.35
N GLN A 132 0.26 -4.62 12.44
CA GLN A 132 0.37 -3.41 13.26
C GLN A 132 1.28 -2.33 12.68
N SER A 133 2.07 -2.64 11.65
CA SER A 133 3.03 -1.68 11.07
C SER A 133 2.39 -0.67 10.11
N GLY A 134 1.13 -0.89 9.71
CA GLY A 134 0.37 -0.01 8.84
C GLY A 134 -0.05 1.31 9.51
N THR A 135 -0.50 2.26 8.69
CA THR A 135 -1.11 3.53 9.16
C THR A 135 -2.60 3.41 9.46
N VAL A 136 -3.19 2.25 9.17
CA VAL A 136 -4.60 1.91 9.41
C VAL A 136 -4.71 0.86 10.51
N GLU A 137 -5.91 0.69 11.08
CA GLU A 137 -6.17 -0.32 12.10
C GLU A 137 -5.86 -1.75 11.57
N PRO A 138 -5.14 -2.59 12.34
CA PRO A 138 -4.82 -3.95 11.93
C PRO A 138 -6.09 -4.80 11.83
N THR A 139 -6.19 -5.65 10.80
CA THR A 139 -7.40 -6.48 10.55
C THR A 139 -7.14 -7.95 10.85
N TYR A 140 -8.14 -8.67 11.34
CA TYR A 140 -8.04 -10.11 11.57
C TYR A 140 -7.99 -10.89 10.26
N THR A 141 -8.66 -10.39 9.22
CA THR A 141 -8.63 -10.99 7.88
C THR A 141 -7.21 -10.95 7.29
N GLU A 142 -6.52 -9.82 7.37
CA GLU A 142 -5.11 -9.71 6.95
C GLU A 142 -4.17 -10.58 7.79
N LEU A 143 -4.34 -10.58 9.11
CA LEU A 143 -3.54 -11.43 10.01
C LEU A 143 -3.71 -12.91 9.64
N MET A 144 -4.95 -13.36 9.43
CA MET A 144 -5.23 -14.73 9.02
C MET A 144 -4.56 -15.05 7.69
N THR A 145 -4.75 -14.21 6.67
CA THR A 145 -4.15 -14.43 5.35
C THR A 145 -2.63 -14.47 5.40
N CYS A 146 -1.99 -13.60 6.20
CA CYS A 146 -0.54 -13.64 6.39
C CYS A 146 -0.07 -14.99 6.94
N LEU A 147 -0.77 -15.51 7.95
CA LEU A 147 -0.44 -16.78 8.59
C LEU A 147 -0.65 -17.97 7.66
N GLU A 148 -1.72 -17.96 6.86
CA GLU A 148 -1.99 -18.98 5.84
C GLU A 148 -0.88 -19.00 4.78
N VAL A 149 -0.49 -17.82 4.28
CA VAL A 149 0.60 -17.70 3.29
C VAL A 149 1.94 -18.13 3.87
N ALA A 150 2.24 -17.77 5.12
CA ALA A 150 3.48 -18.19 5.79
C ALA A 150 3.57 -19.71 5.92
N ARG A 151 2.48 -20.35 6.38
CA ARG A 151 2.37 -21.82 6.46
C ARG A 151 2.56 -22.48 5.09
N ASP A 152 1.86 -21.99 4.06
CA ASP A 152 1.93 -22.55 2.71
C ASP A 152 3.35 -22.47 2.13
N ASN A 153 4.07 -21.37 2.38
CA ASN A 153 5.45 -21.21 1.94
C ASN A 153 6.40 -22.18 2.65
N ARG A 154 6.20 -22.41 3.95
CA ARG A 154 6.96 -23.39 4.72
C ARG A 154 6.73 -24.80 4.21
N ASP A 155 5.49 -25.16 3.89
CA ASP A 155 5.17 -26.51 3.41
C ASP A 155 5.78 -26.78 2.04
N LYS A 156 5.81 -25.77 1.16
CA LYS A 156 6.54 -25.84 -0.12
C LYS A 156 8.05 -26.02 0.08
N THR A 157 8.66 -25.22 0.96
CA THR A 157 10.10 -25.34 1.27
C THR A 157 10.43 -26.72 1.84
N THR A 158 9.56 -27.24 2.72
CA THR A 158 9.72 -28.57 3.31
C THR A 158 9.65 -29.65 2.23
N HIS A 159 8.70 -29.54 1.28
CA HIS A 159 8.61 -30.46 0.15
C HIS A 159 9.84 -30.42 -0.77
N VAL A 160 10.38 -29.23 -1.04
CA VAL A 160 11.61 -29.07 -1.85
C VAL A 160 12.82 -29.68 -1.12
N ALA A 161 12.96 -29.44 0.18
CA ALA A 161 14.03 -30.01 1.00
C ALA A 161 13.93 -31.54 1.12
N GLN A 162 12.72 -32.10 1.01
CA GLN A 162 12.46 -33.54 1.09
C GLN A 162 12.48 -34.23 -0.28
N ARG A 163 12.52 -33.50 -1.41
CA ARG A 163 12.63 -34.12 -2.72
C ARG A 163 14.04 -34.73 -2.85
N PRO A 164 14.17 -36.06 -2.95
CA PRO A 164 15.45 -36.68 -3.24
C PRO A 164 15.94 -36.14 -4.57
N ASP A 165 17.22 -35.83 -4.61
CA ASP A 165 17.95 -35.21 -5.70
C ASP A 165 17.49 -35.69 -7.10
N GLN A 166 16.64 -34.90 -7.75
CA GLN A 166 16.33 -35.05 -9.19
C GLN A 166 17.23 -34.15 -10.04
N SER A 167 18.46 -33.84 -9.60
CA SER A 167 19.47 -33.22 -10.47
C SER A 167 20.10 -34.21 -11.47
N HIS A 168 19.70 -35.49 -11.46
CA HIS A 168 20.05 -36.47 -12.48
C HIS A 168 18.93 -36.74 -13.51
N GLN A 169 18.18 -35.72 -13.96
CA GLN A 169 17.35 -35.91 -15.16
C GLN A 169 17.12 -34.62 -15.94
N ALA A 170 18.22 -33.98 -16.34
CA ALA A 170 18.22 -32.98 -17.40
C ALA A 170 19.49 -33.05 -18.26
N THR A 171 19.90 -34.26 -18.69
CA THR A 171 20.86 -34.43 -19.80
C THR A 171 20.59 -35.73 -20.56
N ALA A 172 19.58 -35.73 -21.43
CA ALA A 172 19.55 -36.55 -22.63
C ALA A 172 18.43 -36.04 -23.55
N GLY A 173 18.76 -35.71 -24.80
CA GLY A 173 17.75 -35.63 -25.86
C GLY A 173 17.65 -34.34 -26.65
N GLY A 174 18.72 -33.55 -26.78
CA GLY A 174 18.87 -32.72 -27.97
C GLY A 174 19.18 -33.61 -29.17
N ALA A 175 18.15 -34.10 -29.87
CA ALA A 175 18.27 -34.70 -31.19
C ALA A 175 17.07 -34.27 -32.04
N SER A 176 17.29 -33.23 -32.84
CA SER A 176 16.39 -32.79 -33.91
C SER A 176 16.34 -33.89 -34.99
N PRO A 177 15.16 -34.37 -35.42
CA PRO A 177 15.10 -35.31 -36.53
C PRO A 177 15.36 -34.58 -37.84
N ALA A 178 16.52 -34.86 -38.44
CA ALA A 178 16.84 -34.47 -39.80
C ALA A 178 15.83 -35.12 -40.76
N GLN A 179 15.12 -34.28 -41.51
CA GLN A 179 14.23 -34.68 -42.59
C GLN A 179 15.08 -35.26 -43.74
N GLY A 180 15.08 -36.59 -43.85
CA GLY A 180 15.65 -37.31 -44.98
C GLY A 180 14.73 -37.18 -46.19
N ALA A 181 15.20 -36.45 -47.20
CA ALA A 181 14.57 -36.38 -48.52
C ALA A 181 14.48 -37.77 -49.16
N ALA A 182 13.27 -38.21 -49.49
CA ALA A 182 13.05 -39.39 -50.31
C ALA A 182 13.37 -39.07 -51.79
N PRO A 183 14.11 -39.92 -52.52
CA PRO A 183 14.36 -39.72 -53.94
C PRO A 183 13.13 -40.13 -54.77
N ILE A 184 12.68 -39.21 -55.64
CA ILE A 184 11.70 -39.48 -56.69
C ILE A 184 12.30 -40.49 -57.66
N ARG A 185 11.76 -41.71 -57.70
CA ARG A 185 12.00 -42.66 -58.79
C ARG A 185 10.85 -42.55 -59.79
N ASN A 186 11.12 -41.83 -60.89
CA ASN A 186 10.35 -41.97 -62.13
C ASN A 186 10.61 -43.36 -62.72
N ALA A 187 9.56 -44.14 -62.93
CA ALA A 187 9.58 -45.28 -63.83
C ALA A 187 8.39 -45.15 -64.80
N LEU A 188 8.74 -44.77 -66.04
CA LEU A 188 7.88 -44.86 -67.21
C LEU A 188 7.59 -46.33 -67.55
N ALA A 189 6.41 -46.53 -68.15
CA ALA A 189 6.09 -47.50 -69.20
C ALA A 189 5.95 -48.99 -68.85
N GLY A 190 4.69 -49.45 -68.88
CA GLY A 190 4.19 -50.25 -70.01
C GLY A 190 4.09 -51.77 -69.82
N ARG A 191 2.85 -52.28 -69.71
CA ARG A 191 2.21 -53.18 -70.68
C ARG A 191 0.75 -53.42 -70.31
#